data_AF-A0A9E4XF38-F1
#
_entry.id   AF-A0A9E4XF38-F1
#
_cell.length_a   1.000
_cell.length_b   1.000
_cell.length_c   1.000
_cell.angle_alpha   90.00
_cell.angle_beta   90.00
_cell.angle_gamma   90.00
#
_symmetry.space_group_name_H-M   'P 1'
#
loop_
_entity.id
_entity.type
_entity.pdbx_description
1 polymer ?
#
loop_
_entity_poly.entity_id
_entity_poly.type
_entity_poly.pdbx_seq_one_letter_code
_entity_poly.pdbx_strand_id
1 'polypeptide(L)'
;MLSWLSPSFPVGAFSYSHGLEYAVEAGLVTNVDELEEWLEAILRYGTGRVDSMHFRAAYQATEDDLPNVIELASAMIGTNELSKESHSQGRAFIRTVESAWGCGLPGQWLTTADRTESTITYPVAVALTCRRQSIPIKGALTAYLQAFVTSLV
;
A
#
# COMPACT_ATOMS: atom_id res chain seq x y z
N MET A 1 3.51 3.19 -14.78
CA MET A 1 2.59 3.13 -13.62
C MET A 1 1.74 1.86 -13.63
N LEU A 2 0.94 1.58 -14.66
CA LEU A 2 0.08 0.38 -14.69
C LEU A 2 0.85 -0.94 -14.47
N SER A 3 2.08 -1.05 -14.98
CA SER A 3 2.93 -2.23 -14.75
C SER A 3 3.32 -2.44 -13.28
N TRP A 4 3.41 -1.38 -12.47
CA TRP A 4 3.80 -1.47 -11.05
C TRP A 4 2.68 -1.91 -10.12
N LEU A 5 1.43 -1.79 -10.59
CA LEU A 5 0.22 -2.06 -9.82
C LEU A 5 -0.61 -3.16 -10.48
N SER A 6 -0.03 -3.87 -11.45
CA SER A 6 -0.65 -5.05 -12.05
C SER A 6 -0.68 -6.20 -11.04
N PRO A 7 -1.68 -7.09 -11.08
CA PRO A 7 -1.75 -8.27 -10.19
C PRO A 7 -0.51 -9.16 -10.25
N SER A 8 0.19 -9.18 -11.39
CA SER A 8 1.43 -9.95 -11.58
C SER A 8 2.69 -9.25 -11.08
N PHE A 9 2.58 -8.03 -10.52
CA PHE A 9 3.75 -7.31 -10.02
C PHE A 9 4.29 -8.02 -8.77
N PRO A 10 5.61 -8.32 -8.68
CA PRO A 10 6.15 -9.22 -7.68
C PRO A 10 6.35 -8.56 -6.31
N VAL A 11 5.25 -8.05 -5.74
CA VAL A 11 5.18 -7.53 -4.36
C VAL A 11 4.71 -8.58 -3.35
N GLY A 12 4.31 -9.76 -3.82
CA GLY A 12 3.49 -10.70 -3.07
C GLY A 12 2.00 -10.35 -3.23
N ALA A 13 1.13 -11.35 -3.25
CA ALA A 13 -0.31 -11.10 -3.29
C ALA A 13 -0.76 -10.36 -2.02
N PHE A 14 -1.73 -9.47 -2.15
CA PHE A 14 -2.57 -9.08 -1.00
C PHE A 14 -3.19 -10.38 -0.49
N SER A 15 -2.64 -10.89 0.61
CA SER A 15 -2.96 -12.22 1.13
C SER A 15 -4.12 -12.17 2.12
N TYR A 16 -4.53 -10.97 2.52
CA TYR A 16 -5.66 -10.78 3.42
C TYR A 16 -6.86 -10.23 2.66
N SER A 17 -8.00 -10.91 2.81
CA SER A 17 -9.30 -10.56 2.23
C SER A 17 -9.92 -9.29 2.84
N HIS A 18 -9.21 -8.60 3.75
CA HIS A 18 -9.72 -7.46 4.52
C HIS A 18 -11.08 -7.74 5.19
N GLY A 19 -11.28 -8.98 5.65
CA GLY A 19 -12.51 -9.43 6.30
C GLY A 19 -13.62 -9.84 5.33
N LEU A 20 -13.40 -9.79 4.01
CA LEU A 20 -14.39 -10.21 3.02
C LEU A 20 -14.70 -11.71 3.11
N GLU A 21 -13.71 -12.57 3.34
CA GLU A 21 -13.95 -14.02 3.53
C GLU A 21 -14.90 -14.26 4.71
N TYR A 22 -14.64 -13.59 5.83
CA TYR A 22 -15.52 -13.66 7.00
C TYR A 22 -16.91 -13.08 6.70
N ALA A 23 -16.99 -11.96 5.98
CA ALA A 23 -18.27 -11.35 5.62
C ALA A 23 -19.13 -12.27 4.74
N VAL A 24 -18.51 -13.03 3.84
CA VAL A 24 -19.18 -14.07 3.05
C VAL A 24 -19.62 -15.24 3.94
N GLU A 25 -18.73 -15.77 4.78
CA GLU A 25 -19.04 -16.88 5.70
C GLU A 25 -20.16 -16.54 6.70
N ALA A 26 -20.20 -15.29 7.16
CA ALA A 26 -21.21 -14.78 8.08
C ALA A 26 -22.55 -14.42 7.38
N GLY A 27 -22.62 -14.53 6.05
CA GLY A 27 -23.81 -14.15 5.28
C GLY A 27 -24.09 -12.65 5.22
N LEU A 28 -23.06 -11.82 5.47
CA LEU A 28 -23.12 -10.36 5.35
C LEU A 28 -22.92 -9.88 3.90
N VAL A 29 -22.24 -10.68 3.08
CA VAL A 29 -22.06 -10.46 1.64
C VAL A 29 -22.49 -11.72 0.90
N THR A 30 -23.60 -11.63 0.18
CA THR A 30 -24.26 -12.76 -0.50
C THR A 30 -24.55 -12.48 -1.98
N ASN A 31 -24.42 -11.23 -2.41
CA ASN A 31 -24.66 -10.80 -3.78
C ASN A 31 -23.71 -9.66 -4.19
N VAL A 32 -23.81 -9.24 -5.45
CA VAL A 32 -22.92 -8.22 -6.03
C VAL A 32 -23.14 -6.84 -5.40
N ASP A 33 -24.39 -6.46 -5.11
CA ASP A 33 -24.69 -5.14 -4.53
C ASP A 33 -24.08 -5.02 -3.12
N GLU A 34 -24.19 -6.07 -2.30
CA GLU A 34 -23.58 -6.15 -0.96
C GLU A 34 -22.04 -6.16 -1.03
N LEU A 35 -21.46 -6.79 -2.05
CA LEU A 35 -20.02 -6.76 -2.28
C LEU A 35 -19.56 -5.33 -2.64
N GLU A 36 -20.29 -4.63 -3.49
CA GLU A 36 -20.00 -3.23 -3.83
C GLU A 36 -20.04 -2.33 -2.59
N GLU A 37 -21.07 -2.48 -1.75
CA GLU A 37 -21.19 -1.77 -0.47
C GLU A 37 -20.00 -2.07 0.47
N TRP A 38 -19.57 -3.33 0.54
CA TRP A 38 -18.42 -3.74 1.34
C TRP A 38 -17.12 -3.10 0.84
N LEU A 39 -16.87 -3.12 -0.47
CA LEU A 39 -15.70 -2.51 -1.08
C LEU A 39 -15.69 -0.99 -0.87
N GLU A 40 -16.84 -0.34 -1.02
CA GLU A 40 -16.99 1.09 -0.73
C GLU A 40 -16.69 1.41 0.74
N ALA A 41 -17.16 0.57 1.67
CA ALA A 41 -16.88 0.73 3.09
C ALA A 41 -15.38 0.57 3.39
N ILE A 42 -14.70 -0.42 2.82
CA ILE A 42 -13.24 -0.60 2.98
C ILE A 42 -12.48 0.63 2.44
N LEU A 43 -12.89 1.17 1.30
CA LEU A 43 -12.26 2.36 0.70
C LEU A 43 -12.46 3.62 1.53
N ARG A 44 -13.66 3.82 2.11
CA ARG A 44 -14.03 5.06 2.82
C ARG A 44 -13.72 5.04 4.30
N TYR A 45 -13.70 3.87 4.93
CA TYR A 45 -13.61 3.74 6.38
C TYR A 45 -12.53 2.75 6.84
N GLY A 46 -12.05 1.88 5.95
CA GLY A 46 -11.03 0.87 6.26
C GLY A 46 -9.65 1.20 5.71
N THR A 47 -8.91 0.15 5.32
CA THR A 47 -7.52 0.23 4.86
C THR A 47 -7.34 1.17 3.67
N GLY A 48 -8.29 1.19 2.72
CA GLY A 48 -8.19 2.08 1.56
C GLY A 48 -8.08 3.56 1.95
N ARG A 49 -8.80 3.98 3.01
CA ARG A 49 -8.69 5.34 3.53
C ARG A 49 -7.35 5.57 4.22
N VAL A 50 -6.93 4.66 5.09
CA VAL A 50 -5.66 4.76 5.82
C VAL A 50 -4.49 4.85 4.83
N ASP A 51 -4.44 3.96 3.85
CA ASP A 51 -3.40 3.93 2.83
C ASP A 51 -3.43 5.19 1.98
N SER A 52 -4.61 5.69 1.60
CA SER A 52 -4.72 6.94 0.83
C SER A 52 -4.16 8.16 1.57
N MET A 53 -4.34 8.22 2.89
CA MET A 53 -3.82 9.30 3.73
C MET A 53 -2.30 9.26 3.78
N HIS A 54 -1.72 8.09 4.05
CA HIS A 54 -0.27 7.91 4.13
C HIS A 54 0.41 8.03 2.77
N PHE A 55 -0.22 7.53 1.71
CA PHE A 55 0.24 7.73 0.34
C PHE A 55 0.36 9.22 0.03
N ARG A 56 -0.70 10.00 0.30
CA ARG A 56 -0.70 11.44 0.04
C ARG A 56 0.33 12.16 0.90
N ALA A 57 0.40 11.84 2.19
CA ALA A 57 1.37 12.43 3.11
C ALA A 57 2.80 12.19 2.64
N ALA A 58 3.15 10.95 2.28
CA ALA A 58 4.48 10.60 1.79
C ALA A 58 4.81 11.27 0.44
N TYR A 59 3.84 11.33 -0.46
CA TYR A 59 4.02 12.02 -1.74
C TYR A 59 4.34 13.51 -1.56
N GLN A 60 3.76 14.16 -0.55
CA GLN A 60 3.88 15.60 -0.32
C GLN A 60 4.95 16.00 0.71
N ALA A 61 5.46 15.04 1.49
CA ALA A 61 6.40 15.28 2.58
C ALA A 61 7.68 15.99 2.09
N THR A 62 8.19 16.95 2.86
CA THR A 62 9.57 17.40 2.68
C THR A 62 10.54 16.31 3.15
N GLU A 63 11.84 16.44 2.86
CA GLU A 63 12.85 15.50 3.38
C GLU A 63 12.88 15.48 4.92
N ASP A 64 12.59 16.62 5.55
CA ASP A 64 12.57 16.75 7.02
C ASP A 64 11.31 16.13 7.64
N ASP A 65 10.17 16.18 6.93
CA ASP A 65 8.90 15.59 7.40
C ASP A 65 8.82 14.07 7.17
N LEU A 66 9.56 13.57 6.18
CA LEU A 66 9.43 12.20 5.69
C LEU A 66 9.65 11.13 6.77
N PRO A 67 10.64 11.23 7.68
CA PRO A 67 10.80 10.28 8.78
C PRO A 67 9.55 10.14 9.65
N ASN A 68 8.92 11.26 10.02
CA ASN A 68 7.70 11.26 10.83
C ASN A 68 6.52 10.64 10.07
N VAL A 69 6.41 10.89 8.76
CA VAL A 69 5.38 10.29 7.93
C VAL A 69 5.54 8.77 7.84
N ILE A 70 6.78 8.28 7.69
CA ILE A 70 7.08 6.84 7.65
C ILE A 70 6.71 6.19 8.99
N GLU A 71 7.12 6.80 10.11
CA GLU A 71 6.82 6.31 11.45
C GLU A 71 5.31 6.24 11.70
N LEU A 72 4.58 7.34 11.41
CA LEU A 72 3.13 7.39 11.58
C LEU A 72 2.42 6.36 10.69
N ALA A 73 2.85 6.20 9.43
CA ALA A 73 2.27 5.20 8.53
C ALA A 73 2.43 3.77 9.04
N SER A 74 3.59 3.46 9.66
CA SER A 74 3.84 2.16 10.27
C SER A 74 3.00 1.95 11.54
N ALA A 75 2.89 2.98 12.38
CA ALA A 75 2.16 2.91 13.66
C ALA A 75 0.63 2.83 13.50
N MET A 76 0.08 3.30 12.38
CA MET A 76 -1.36 3.35 12.12
C MET A 76 -1.95 2.07 11.53
N ILE A 77 -1.17 1.00 11.37
CA ILE A 77 -1.67 -0.28 10.87
C ILE A 77 -2.33 -1.06 12.01
N GLY A 78 -3.61 -1.41 11.82
CA GLY A 78 -4.47 -1.89 12.91
C GLY A 78 -4.17 -3.29 13.46
N THR A 79 -3.39 -4.12 12.76
CA THR A 79 -3.01 -5.47 13.24
C THR A 79 -1.55 -5.80 12.91
N ASN A 80 -0.98 -6.76 13.64
CA ASN A 80 0.38 -7.22 13.40
C ASN A 80 0.51 -7.90 12.02
N GLU A 81 -0.53 -8.64 11.61
CA GLU A 81 -0.64 -9.32 10.33
C GLU A 81 -0.60 -8.33 9.16
N LEU A 82 -1.48 -7.32 9.18
CA LEU A 82 -1.51 -6.26 8.16
C LEU A 82 -0.21 -5.45 8.14
N SER A 83 0.40 -5.27 9.32
CA SER A 83 1.69 -4.58 9.42
C SER A 83 2.79 -5.38 8.72
N LYS A 84 2.92 -6.67 9.02
CA LYS A 84 3.90 -7.57 8.37
C LYS A 84 3.70 -7.61 6.86
N GLU A 85 2.46 -7.71 6.41
CA GLU A 85 2.11 -7.70 4.99
C GLU A 85 2.55 -6.39 4.32
N SER A 86 2.10 -5.25 4.82
CA SER A 86 2.37 -3.94 4.20
C SER A 86 3.88 -3.63 4.13
N HIS A 87 4.63 -3.97 5.18
CA HIS A 87 6.09 -3.81 5.16
C HIS A 87 6.77 -4.81 4.21
N SER A 88 6.26 -6.03 4.09
CA SER A 88 6.77 -7.02 3.12
C SER A 88 6.55 -6.56 1.68
N GLN A 89 5.35 -6.10 1.36
CA GLN A 89 5.00 -5.54 0.06
C GLN A 89 5.82 -4.28 -0.25
N GLY A 90 5.98 -3.37 0.71
CA GLY A 90 6.82 -2.17 0.56
C GLY A 90 8.27 -2.51 0.18
N ARG A 91 8.89 -3.49 0.87
CA ARG A 91 10.24 -3.97 0.53
C ARG A 91 10.31 -4.60 -0.85
N ALA A 92 9.38 -5.51 -1.15
CA ALA A 92 9.34 -6.21 -2.42
C ALA A 92 9.18 -5.22 -3.56
N PHE A 93 8.28 -4.24 -3.42
CA PHE A 93 8.04 -3.19 -4.40
C PHE A 93 9.31 -2.43 -4.75
N ILE A 94 10.03 -1.92 -3.74
CA ILE A 94 11.24 -1.13 -3.97
C ILE A 94 12.32 -1.97 -4.63
N ARG A 95 12.52 -3.21 -4.17
CA ARG A 95 13.50 -4.14 -4.77
C ARG A 95 13.18 -4.41 -6.24
N THR A 96 11.92 -4.65 -6.56
CA THR A 96 11.48 -4.90 -7.93
C THR A 96 11.68 -3.67 -8.80
N VAL A 97 11.23 -2.49 -8.36
CA VAL A 97 11.39 -1.24 -9.10
C VAL A 97 12.87 -0.94 -9.35
N GLU A 98 13.71 -1.10 -8.34
CA GLU A 98 15.15 -0.94 -8.47
C GLU A 98 15.74 -1.93 -9.48
N SER A 99 15.42 -3.21 -9.37
CA SER A 99 15.97 -4.25 -10.25
C SER A 99 15.56 -4.12 -11.73
N ALA A 100 14.33 -3.68 -12.00
CA ALA A 100 13.77 -3.68 -13.35
C ALA A 100 13.82 -2.31 -14.03
N TRP A 101 13.83 -1.20 -13.26
CA TRP A 101 13.85 0.16 -13.81
C TRP A 101 15.02 1.03 -13.31
N GLY A 102 15.83 0.58 -12.35
CA GLY A 102 16.97 1.35 -11.82
C GLY A 102 16.58 2.67 -11.15
N CYS A 103 15.33 2.77 -10.70
CA CYS A 103 14.75 4.02 -10.21
C CYS A 103 14.14 3.89 -8.80
N GLY A 104 14.61 2.91 -8.03
CA GLY A 104 14.20 2.67 -6.67
C GLY A 104 14.54 3.82 -5.72
N LEU A 105 14.04 3.66 -4.50
CA LEU A 105 14.24 4.62 -3.42
C LEU A 105 15.63 4.45 -2.80
N PRO A 106 16.25 5.53 -2.28
CA PRO A 106 17.53 5.44 -1.58
C PRO A 106 17.48 4.41 -0.45
N GLY A 107 18.56 3.63 -0.31
CA GLY A 107 18.64 2.53 0.66
C GLY A 107 18.49 2.92 2.12
N GLN A 108 18.64 4.19 2.45
CA GLN A 108 18.45 4.71 3.82
C GLN A 108 17.03 4.50 4.37
N TRP A 109 16.03 4.35 3.49
CA TRP A 109 14.63 4.09 3.87
C TRP A 109 14.27 2.60 3.89
N LEU A 110 15.21 1.73 3.50
CA LEU A 110 15.00 0.29 3.37
C LEU A 110 15.37 -0.51 4.62
N THR A 111 16.06 0.10 5.59
CA THR A 111 16.58 -0.60 6.77
C THR A 111 16.48 0.24 8.02
N THR A 112 15.95 -0.36 9.08
CA THR A 112 16.19 0.05 10.47
C THR A 112 17.67 -0.12 10.84
N ALA A 113 18.09 0.49 11.95
CA ALA A 113 19.46 0.40 12.47
C ALA A 113 19.94 -1.05 12.72
N ASP A 114 19.02 -1.98 12.96
CA ASP A 114 19.25 -3.42 13.16
C ASP A 114 19.12 -4.28 11.88
N ARG A 115 18.81 -3.68 10.72
CA ARG A 115 18.83 -4.31 9.37
C ARG A 115 17.93 -5.53 9.19
N THR A 116 17.02 -5.79 10.12
CA THR A 116 16.15 -6.98 10.15
C THR A 116 14.77 -6.72 9.53
N GLU A 117 14.25 -5.50 9.65
CA GLU A 117 12.93 -5.12 9.12
C GLU A 117 12.97 -3.78 8.38
N SER A 118 12.05 -3.60 7.43
CA SER A 118 11.88 -2.31 6.75
C SER A 118 10.73 -1.58 7.41
N THR A 119 10.91 -0.30 7.67
CA THR A 119 9.90 0.62 8.22
C THR A 119 8.95 1.16 7.16
N ILE A 120 9.20 0.90 5.88
CA ILE A 120 8.40 1.47 4.80
C ILE A 120 7.20 0.58 4.48
N THR A 121 6.02 1.15 4.64
CA THR A 121 4.76 0.51 4.27
C THR A 121 4.55 0.58 2.77
N TYR A 122 3.73 -0.32 2.22
CA TYR A 122 3.45 -0.37 0.80
C TYR A 122 2.94 0.96 0.19
N PRO A 123 1.92 1.65 0.75
CA PRO A 123 1.46 2.92 0.19
C PRO A 123 2.55 4.01 0.16
N VAL A 124 3.41 4.05 1.17
CA VAL A 124 4.52 5.01 1.25
C VAL A 124 5.58 4.72 0.19
N ALA A 125 5.95 3.44 0.01
CA ALA A 125 6.90 3.01 -1.01
C ALA A 125 6.45 3.36 -2.43
N VAL A 126 5.16 3.13 -2.74
CA VAL A 126 4.58 3.47 -4.03
C VAL A 126 4.53 4.99 -4.22
N ALA A 127 4.10 5.74 -3.20
CA ALA A 127 3.99 7.19 -3.25
C ALA A 127 5.32 7.87 -3.55
N LEU A 128 6.38 7.52 -2.82
CA LEU A 128 7.71 8.10 -3.01
C LEU A 128 8.29 7.75 -4.38
N THR A 129 8.09 6.52 -4.85
CA THR A 129 8.52 6.11 -6.19
C THR A 129 7.79 6.90 -7.28
N CYS A 130 6.47 7.11 -7.13
CA CYS A 130 5.69 7.92 -8.04
C CYS A 130 6.15 9.38 -8.05
N ARG A 131 6.40 9.97 -6.87
CA ARG A 131 6.95 11.33 -6.75
C ARG A 131 8.29 11.45 -7.47
N ARG A 132 9.20 10.51 -7.25
CA ARG A 132 10.54 10.49 -7.88
C ARG A 132 10.45 10.43 -9.41
N GLN A 133 9.45 9.74 -9.95
CA GLN A 133 9.18 9.68 -11.39
C GLN A 133 8.25 10.81 -11.90
N SER A 134 7.95 11.82 -11.07
CA SER A 134 7.06 12.94 -11.42
C SER A 134 5.66 12.49 -11.91
N ILE A 135 5.16 11.37 -11.39
CA ILE A 135 3.83 10.84 -11.73
C ILE A 135 2.78 11.60 -10.91
N PRO A 136 1.79 12.27 -11.53
CA PRO A 136 0.80 13.07 -10.81
C PRO A 136 0.07 12.29 -9.71
N ILE A 137 0.05 12.84 -8.50
CA ILE A 137 -0.51 12.19 -7.30
C ILE A 137 -1.94 11.67 -7.49
N LYS A 138 -2.80 12.42 -8.18
CA LYS A 138 -4.20 12.01 -8.40
C LYS A 138 -4.25 10.70 -9.18
N GLY A 139 -3.52 10.61 -10.28
CA GLY A 139 -3.45 9.39 -11.08
C GLY A 139 -2.81 8.23 -10.32
N ALA A 140 -1.72 8.51 -9.58
CA ALA A 140 -0.99 7.50 -8.83
C ALA A 140 -1.84 6.88 -7.71
N LEU A 141 -2.52 7.72 -6.93
CA LEU A 141 -3.40 7.25 -5.87
C LEU A 141 -4.64 6.53 -6.42
N THR A 142 -5.22 7.02 -7.52
CA THR A 142 -6.35 6.32 -8.17
C THR A 142 -5.95 4.91 -8.63
N ALA A 143 -4.79 4.77 -9.29
CA ALA A 143 -4.32 3.46 -9.73
C ALA A 143 -3.99 2.55 -8.55
N TYR A 144 -3.40 3.09 -7.48
CA TYR A 144 -3.10 2.33 -6.27
C TYR A 144 -4.37 1.77 -5.62
N LEU A 145 -5.41 2.61 -5.45
CA LEU A 145 -6.68 2.19 -4.88
C LEU A 145 -7.44 1.23 -5.80
N GLN A 146 -7.34 1.40 -7.12
CA GLN A 146 -7.91 0.44 -8.07
C GLN A 146 -7.24 -0.93 -7.95
N ALA A 147 -5.91 -0.99 -7.88
CA ALA A 147 -5.17 -2.24 -7.69
C ALA A 147 -5.50 -2.90 -6.34
N PHE A 148 -5.65 -2.11 -5.28
CA PHE A 148 -6.12 -2.57 -3.98
C PHE A 148 -7.51 -3.23 -4.08
N VAL A 149 -8.50 -2.56 -4.69
CA VAL A 149 -9.85 -3.12 -4.86
C VAL A 149 -9.83 -4.38 -5.72
N THR A 150 -9.11 -4.37 -6.84
CA THR A 150 -8.99 -5.54 -7.72
C THR A 150 -8.28 -6.71 -7.06
N SER A 151 -7.53 -6.49 -5.97
CA SER A 151 -6.94 -7.59 -5.21
C SER A 151 -7.92 -8.29 -4.26
N LEU A 152 -9.09 -7.67 -4.01
CA LEU A 152 -10.15 -8.20 -3.15
C LEU A 152 -11.19 -9.05 -3.90
N VAL A 153 -11.19 -9.02 -5.23
CA VAL A 153 -12.22 -9.66 -6.09
C VAL A 153 -11.63 -10.48 -7.23
#